data_AF-A0A9P5LBT4-F1
#
_entry.id   AF-A0A9P5LBT4-F1
#
_cell.length_a   1.000
_cell.length_b   1.000
_cell.length_c   1.000
_cell.angle_alpha   90.00
_cell.angle_beta   90.00
_cell.angle_gamma   90.00
#
_symmetry.space_group_name_H-M   'P 1'
#
loop_
_entity.id
_entity.type
_entity.pdbx_description
1 polymer ?
#
loop_
_entity_poly.entity_id
_entity_poly.type
_entity_poly.pdbx_seq_one_letter_code
_entity_poly.pdbx_strand_id
1 'polypeptide(L)'
;MKLRPNPTYRTKAILLHDDDVHYTPIEMELAFQVWRQQGQYRVTGAFARCVVMGSDGKWKYKSCGNGGYYNMVLTGLLFTHISFLEYYSSEDPMMSQIRDYVDKVFNCEDVAFNYMAAMLSCTSALQVTGPQVAFDARPPGGISTSAKHKKTRHECVDDFKNILGYMPLKNSAVHFGLGSKG
;
A
#
# COMPACT_ATOMS: atom_id res chain seq x y z
N MET A 1 4.34 -3.65 16.63
CA MET A 1 3.48 -4.01 15.49
C MET A 1 2.75 -2.78 14.96
N LYS A 2 3.10 -2.32 13.75
CA LYS A 2 2.31 -1.31 13.00
C LYS A 2 0.96 -1.93 12.58
N LEU A 3 -0.03 -1.10 12.24
CA LEU A 3 -1.34 -1.51 11.65
C LEU A 3 -2.30 -2.29 12.58
N ARG A 4 -2.15 -2.21 13.90
CA ARG A 4 -3.12 -2.77 14.85
C ARG A 4 -4.37 -1.88 14.93
N PRO A 5 -5.59 -2.40 14.72
CA PRO A 5 -6.81 -1.59 14.86
C PRO A 5 -7.04 -1.23 16.33
N ASN A 6 -7.51 0.00 16.58
CA ASN A 6 -7.90 0.43 17.92
C ASN A 6 -9.35 -0.04 18.19
N PRO A 7 -9.63 -0.75 19.29
CA PRO A 7 -10.98 -1.20 19.63
C PRO A 7 -11.99 -0.05 19.85
N THR A 8 -11.52 1.19 20.00
CA THR A 8 -12.39 2.37 20.10
C THR A 8 -12.84 2.93 18.76
N TYR A 9 -12.30 2.44 17.63
CA TYR A 9 -12.77 2.86 16.31
C TYR A 9 -14.26 2.52 16.13
N ARG A 10 -14.98 3.43 15.49
CA ARG A 10 -16.43 3.32 15.19
C ARG A 10 -16.73 3.50 13.70
N THR A 11 -15.68 3.64 12.89
CA THR A 11 -15.78 3.86 11.45
C THR A 11 -15.31 2.63 10.69
N LYS A 12 -15.91 2.40 9.52
CA LYS A 12 -15.43 1.41 8.56
C LYS A 12 -14.18 1.88 7.83
N ALA A 13 -14.11 3.17 7.51
CA ALA A 13 -12.96 3.78 6.87
C ALA A 13 -11.89 4.07 7.92
N ILE A 14 -10.68 3.56 7.69
CA ILE A 14 -9.50 3.92 8.45
C ILE A 14 -8.51 4.59 7.50
N LEU A 15 -8.00 5.75 7.91
CA LEU A 15 -6.92 6.43 7.22
C LEU A 15 -5.58 5.99 7.82
N LEU A 16 -4.74 5.38 7.00
CA LEU A 16 -3.33 5.19 7.28
C LEU A 16 -2.56 6.37 6.70
N HIS A 17 -1.71 6.99 7.52
CA HIS A 17 -1.02 8.23 7.18
C HIS A 17 0.35 8.23 7.87
N ASP A 18 1.41 8.41 7.10
CA ASP A 18 2.77 8.55 7.66
C ASP A 18 2.91 9.95 8.28
N ASP A 19 3.69 10.07 9.35
CA ASP A 19 3.87 11.32 10.10
C ASP A 19 4.72 12.37 9.38
N ASP A 20 5.39 11.98 8.29
CA ASP A 20 6.26 12.80 7.46
C ASP A 20 5.65 13.16 6.08
N VAL A 21 4.36 12.88 5.89
CA VAL A 21 3.63 13.21 4.66
C VAL A 21 2.55 14.24 4.95
N HIS A 22 2.44 15.26 4.10
CA HIS A 22 1.39 16.28 4.22
C HIS A 22 0.42 16.23 3.04
N TYR A 23 -0.87 16.23 3.37
CA TYR A 23 -1.97 16.33 2.42
C TYR A 23 -2.88 17.50 2.75
N THR A 24 -3.41 18.12 1.70
CA THR A 24 -4.46 19.12 1.86
C THR A 24 -5.79 18.47 2.23
N PRO A 25 -6.70 19.21 2.91
CA PRO A 25 -8.06 18.74 3.13
C PRO A 25 -8.79 18.32 1.85
N ILE A 26 -8.49 18.97 0.72
CA ILE A 26 -9.08 18.64 -0.59
C ILE A 26 -8.62 17.26 -1.08
N GLU A 27 -7.33 16.94 -0.94
CA GLU A 27 -6.80 15.61 -1.30
C GLU A 27 -7.36 14.51 -0.40
N MET A 28 -7.44 14.77 0.91
CA MET A 28 -8.00 13.82 1.87
C MET A 28 -9.49 13.55 1.58
N GLU A 29 -10.27 14.60 1.34
CA GLU A 29 -11.70 14.47 1.00
C GLU A 29 -11.88 13.72 -0.31
N LEU A 30 -11.09 14.04 -1.35
CA LEU A 30 -11.13 13.31 -2.62
C LEU A 30 -10.83 11.82 -2.41
N ALA A 31 -9.76 11.47 -1.70
CA ALA A 31 -9.39 10.10 -1.43
C ALA A 31 -10.47 9.35 -0.64
N PHE A 32 -11.07 10.01 0.37
CA PHE A 32 -12.17 9.44 1.15
C PHE A 32 -13.42 9.22 0.29
N GLN A 33 -13.80 10.19 -0.54
CA GLN A 33 -14.97 10.06 -1.42
C GLN A 33 -14.80 8.94 -2.44
N VAL A 34 -13.63 8.83 -3.05
CA VAL A 34 -13.32 7.74 -3.98
C VAL A 34 -13.34 6.39 -3.25
N TRP A 35 -12.75 6.30 -2.05
CA TRP A 35 -12.83 5.09 -1.24
C TRP A 35 -14.29 4.73 -0.92
N ARG A 36 -15.09 5.70 -0.48
CA ARG A 36 -16.48 5.52 -0.08
C ARG A 36 -17.34 5.00 -1.24
N GLN A 37 -17.10 5.47 -2.45
CA GLN A 37 -17.91 5.12 -3.63
C GLN A 37 -17.44 3.86 -4.36
N GLN A 38 -16.12 3.63 -4.44
CA GLN A 38 -15.54 2.61 -5.33
C GLN A 38 -14.37 1.82 -4.73
N GLY A 39 -13.99 2.12 -3.49
CA GLY A 39 -12.79 1.59 -2.86
C GLY A 39 -13.03 0.78 -1.60
N GLN A 40 -14.26 0.62 -1.10
CA GLN A 40 -14.49 -0.06 0.19
C GLN A 40 -13.98 -1.51 0.26
N TYR A 41 -13.90 -2.20 -0.88
CA TYR A 41 -13.42 -3.59 -0.98
C TYR A 41 -11.92 -3.70 -1.29
N ARG A 42 -11.18 -2.58 -1.35
CA ARG A 42 -9.77 -2.54 -1.73
C ARG A 42 -9.02 -1.44 -1.00
N VAL A 43 -7.70 -1.41 -1.13
CA VAL A 43 -6.92 -0.28 -0.63
C VAL A 43 -6.96 0.88 -1.62
N THR A 44 -7.13 2.10 -1.11
CA THR A 44 -7.30 3.32 -1.92
C THR A 44 -6.41 4.44 -1.40
N GLY A 45 -5.55 5.03 -2.24
CA GLY A 45 -4.62 6.06 -1.76
C GLY A 45 -3.70 6.65 -2.83
N ALA A 46 -2.73 7.46 -2.42
CA ALA A 46 -1.98 8.32 -3.35
C ALA A 46 -0.71 7.70 -3.93
N PHE A 47 0.06 6.99 -3.10
CA PHE A 47 1.42 6.57 -3.44
C PHE A 47 1.46 5.23 -4.18
N ALA A 48 1.22 5.25 -5.48
CA ALA A 48 1.31 4.05 -6.31
C ALA A 48 2.73 3.48 -6.37
N ARG A 49 2.82 2.15 -6.35
CA ARG A 49 4.04 1.37 -6.56
C ARG A 49 3.78 0.15 -7.42
N CYS A 50 4.86 -0.39 -7.95
CA CYS A 50 4.84 -1.42 -8.96
C CYS A 50 5.68 -2.62 -8.50
N VAL A 51 5.08 -3.80 -8.59
CA VAL A 51 5.76 -5.09 -8.54
C VAL A 51 5.74 -5.69 -9.94
N VAL A 52 6.91 -5.95 -10.51
CA VAL A 52 7.03 -6.47 -11.89
C VAL A 52 7.93 -7.69 -11.93
N MET A 53 7.66 -8.62 -12.85
CA MET A 53 8.55 -9.74 -13.08
C MET A 53 9.84 -9.25 -13.74
N GLY A 54 10.98 -9.54 -13.12
CA GLY A 54 12.29 -9.28 -13.68
C GLY A 54 12.66 -10.29 -14.77
N SER A 55 13.66 -9.96 -15.58
CA SER A 55 14.23 -10.89 -16.57
C SER A 55 14.90 -12.10 -15.91
N ASP A 56 15.25 -11.98 -14.63
CA ASP A 56 15.78 -13.06 -13.78
C ASP A 56 14.68 -13.99 -13.22
N GLY A 57 13.42 -13.80 -13.64
CA GLY A 57 12.28 -14.59 -13.15
C GLY A 57 11.89 -14.28 -11.70
N LYS A 58 12.39 -13.19 -11.11
CA LYS A 58 12.08 -12.74 -9.75
C LYS A 58 11.23 -11.49 -9.76
N TRP A 59 10.32 -11.35 -8.80
CA TRP A 59 9.47 -10.18 -8.71
C TRP A 59 10.22 -9.00 -8.07
N LYS A 60 10.07 -7.81 -8.64
CA LYS A 60 10.81 -6.61 -8.22
C LYS A 60 9.88 -5.46 -7.87
N TYR A 61 10.01 -4.98 -6.63
CA TYR A 61 9.47 -3.69 -6.18
C TYR A 61 10.14 -2.49 -6.86
N LYS A 62 9.37 -1.57 -7.44
CA LYS A 62 9.88 -0.31 -8.00
C LYS A 62 8.85 0.82 -7.98
N SER A 63 9.33 2.04 -8.19
CA SER A 63 8.47 3.16 -8.59
C SER A 63 7.82 2.86 -9.94
N CYS A 64 6.56 3.25 -10.10
CA CYS A 64 5.87 3.15 -11.38
C CYS A 64 6.39 4.23 -12.33
N GLY A 65 6.56 3.89 -13.61
CA GLY A 65 6.88 4.87 -14.65
C GLY A 65 5.63 5.62 -15.09
N ASN A 66 5.82 6.74 -15.81
CA ASN A 66 4.71 7.53 -16.37
C ASN A 66 3.88 6.68 -17.34
N GLY A 67 2.55 6.70 -17.18
CA GLY A 67 1.60 6.04 -18.10
C GLY A 67 1.54 4.50 -18.01
N GLY A 68 2.15 3.90 -16.98
CA GLY A 68 2.14 2.45 -16.77
C GLY A 68 1.04 1.96 -15.80
N TYR A 69 0.90 0.64 -15.72
CA TYR A 69 0.11 -0.01 -14.67
C TYR A 69 0.80 0.11 -13.31
N TYR A 70 0.01 0.14 -12.24
CA TYR A 70 0.45 -0.06 -10.86
C TYR A 70 -0.28 -1.25 -10.25
N ASN A 71 0.22 -1.79 -9.15
CA ASN A 71 -0.44 -2.90 -8.46
C ASN A 71 -0.34 -2.82 -6.93
N MET A 72 0.17 -1.71 -6.42
CA MET A 72 0.18 -1.38 -5.02
C MET A 72 -0.08 0.11 -4.80
N VAL A 73 -0.56 0.44 -3.60
CA VAL A 73 -0.58 1.80 -3.05
C VAL A 73 -0.03 1.75 -1.62
N LEU A 74 0.94 2.60 -1.29
CA LEU A 74 1.60 2.58 0.03
C LEU A 74 0.72 3.15 1.14
N THR A 75 0.94 2.70 2.38
CA THR A 75 0.16 3.07 3.57
C THR A 75 0.36 4.51 4.05
N GLY A 76 1.24 5.30 3.43
CA GLY A 76 1.51 6.69 3.83
C GLY A 76 0.38 7.69 3.55
N LEU A 77 -0.54 7.36 2.64
CA LEU A 77 -1.92 7.89 2.62
C LEU A 77 -2.81 6.87 1.95
N LEU A 78 -3.55 6.16 2.78
CA LEU A 78 -4.34 5.04 2.34
C LEU A 78 -5.62 4.92 3.17
N PHE A 79 -6.76 5.07 2.52
CA PHE A 79 -8.02 4.63 3.06
C PHE A 79 -8.19 3.12 2.85
N THR A 80 -8.59 2.45 3.92
CA THR A 80 -8.85 1.01 3.94
C THR A 80 -10.07 0.71 4.79
N HIS A 81 -10.69 -0.45 4.58
CA HIS A 81 -11.74 -0.94 5.46
C HIS A 81 -11.12 -1.53 6.74
N ILE A 82 -11.72 -1.28 7.91
CA ILE A 82 -11.23 -1.76 9.22
C ILE A 82 -10.99 -3.27 9.24
N SER A 83 -11.81 -4.06 8.53
CA SER A 83 -11.67 -5.52 8.43
C SER A 83 -10.32 -5.97 7.86
N PHE A 84 -9.67 -5.18 6.99
CA PHE A 84 -8.33 -5.51 6.51
C PHE A 84 -7.27 -5.35 7.61
N LEU A 85 -7.42 -4.36 8.51
CA LEU A 85 -6.55 -4.21 9.68
C LEU A 85 -6.79 -5.31 10.71
N GLU A 86 -8.05 -5.68 10.91
CA GLU A 86 -8.44 -6.79 11.79
C GLU A 86 -7.85 -8.11 11.30
N TYR A 87 -7.98 -8.42 10.00
CA TYR A 87 -7.38 -9.65 9.45
C TYR A 87 -5.86 -9.60 9.48
N TYR A 88 -5.25 -8.48 9.09
CA TYR A 88 -3.79 -8.31 9.18
C TYR A 88 -3.27 -8.53 10.60
N SER A 89 -4.03 -8.15 11.63
CA SER A 89 -3.68 -8.29 13.04
C SER A 89 -4.20 -9.56 13.71
N SER A 90 -4.81 -10.48 12.95
CA SER A 90 -5.44 -11.68 13.50
C SER A 90 -4.41 -12.77 13.84
N GLU A 91 -4.84 -13.76 14.63
CA GLU A 91 -4.06 -14.97 14.94
C GLU A 91 -4.07 -16.02 13.80
N ASP A 92 -4.51 -15.63 12.59
CA ASP A 92 -4.35 -16.47 11.40
C ASP A 92 -2.86 -16.83 11.24
N PRO A 93 -2.50 -18.13 11.08
CA PRO A 93 -1.10 -18.54 10.99
C PRO A 93 -0.31 -17.87 9.86
N MET A 94 -0.95 -17.65 8.70
CA MET A 94 -0.33 -16.98 7.57
C MET A 94 -0.04 -15.51 7.91
N MET A 95 -1.02 -14.81 8.50
CA MET A 95 -0.81 -13.41 8.89
C MET A 95 0.23 -13.28 10.00
N SER A 96 0.26 -14.22 10.96
CA SER A 96 1.28 -14.26 12.01
C SER A 96 2.68 -14.43 11.40
N GLN A 97 2.86 -15.37 10.47
CA GLN A 97 4.13 -15.56 9.76
C GLN A 97 4.56 -14.30 8.98
N ILE A 98 3.62 -13.63 8.31
CA ILE A 98 3.90 -12.39 7.57
C ILE A 98 4.32 -11.27 8.53
N ARG A 99 3.61 -11.10 9.66
CA ARG A 99 3.94 -10.08 10.66
C ARG A 99 5.30 -10.33 11.31
N ASP A 100 5.62 -11.58 11.66
CA ASP A 100 6.92 -11.96 12.19
C ASP A 100 8.06 -11.63 11.20
N TYR A 101 7.82 -11.88 9.91
CA TYR A 101 8.76 -11.51 8.85
C TYR A 101 8.93 -9.98 8.77
N VAL A 102 7.83 -9.22 8.73
CA VAL A 102 7.82 -7.75 8.69
C VAL A 102 8.57 -7.15 9.89
N ASP A 103 8.32 -7.65 11.09
CA ASP A 103 8.98 -7.20 12.31
C ASP A 103 10.48 -7.54 12.28
N LYS A 104 10.86 -8.72 11.77
CA LYS A 104 12.27 -9.13 11.61
C LYS A 104 13.03 -8.25 10.63
N VAL A 105 12.44 -7.89 9.49
CA VAL A 105 13.12 -7.06 8.47
C VAL A 105 12.95 -5.56 8.70
N PHE A 106 12.06 -5.18 9.62
CA PHE A 106 11.70 -3.82 9.97
C PHE A 106 11.33 -2.97 8.74
N ASN A 107 10.52 -3.55 7.85
CA ASN A 107 10.12 -2.98 6.56
C ASN A 107 8.94 -3.77 5.97
N CYS A 108 8.40 -3.32 4.84
CA CYS A 108 7.46 -4.05 3.99
C CYS A 108 6.08 -4.34 4.59
N GLU A 109 5.70 -3.64 5.67
CA GLU A 109 4.34 -3.70 6.21
C GLU A 109 3.30 -3.29 5.15
N ASP A 110 3.64 -2.30 4.33
CA ASP A 110 2.80 -1.80 3.24
C ASP A 110 2.71 -2.80 2.07
N VAL A 111 3.80 -3.46 1.73
CA VAL A 111 3.84 -4.56 0.74
C VAL A 111 2.95 -5.70 1.23
N ALA A 112 3.15 -6.16 2.48
CA ALA A 112 2.35 -7.21 3.09
C ALA A 112 0.86 -6.87 3.09
N PHE A 113 0.52 -5.62 3.45
CA PHE A 113 -0.86 -5.15 3.49
C PHE A 113 -1.52 -5.15 2.10
N ASN A 114 -0.79 -4.75 1.05
CA ASN A 114 -1.30 -4.82 -0.33
C ASN A 114 -1.48 -6.28 -0.81
N TYR A 115 -0.56 -7.19 -0.47
CA TYR A 115 -0.70 -8.61 -0.79
C TYR A 115 -1.94 -9.21 -0.15
N MET A 116 -2.12 -8.96 1.16
CA MET A 116 -3.28 -9.43 1.91
C MET A 116 -4.58 -8.85 1.35
N ALA A 117 -4.64 -7.54 1.09
CA ALA A 117 -5.84 -6.91 0.56
C ALA A 117 -6.20 -7.44 -0.85
N ALA A 118 -5.21 -7.65 -1.72
CA ALA A 118 -5.42 -8.22 -3.04
C ALA A 118 -5.84 -9.70 -2.97
N MET A 119 -5.27 -10.47 -2.05
CA MET A 119 -5.63 -11.87 -1.79
C MET A 119 -7.10 -11.99 -1.35
N LEU A 120 -7.52 -11.20 -0.37
CA LEU A 120 -8.88 -11.25 0.17
C LEU A 120 -9.93 -10.73 -0.81
N SER A 121 -9.63 -9.62 -1.50
CA SER A 121 -10.61 -8.96 -2.36
C SER A 121 -10.66 -9.50 -3.79
N CYS A 122 -9.60 -10.18 -4.23
CA CYS A 122 -9.37 -10.49 -5.64
C CYS A 122 -9.43 -9.24 -6.54
N THR A 123 -9.09 -8.05 -6.03
CA THR A 123 -9.11 -6.79 -6.79
C THR A 123 -7.75 -6.08 -6.76
N SER A 124 -7.55 -5.14 -7.68
CA SER A 124 -6.38 -4.27 -7.69
C SER A 124 -6.52 -3.12 -6.69
N ALA A 125 -5.40 -2.56 -6.24
CA ALA A 125 -5.37 -1.30 -5.51
C ALA A 125 -5.97 -0.14 -6.36
N LEU A 126 -6.41 0.93 -5.70
CA LEU A 126 -6.95 2.11 -6.35
C LEU A 126 -6.09 3.35 -6.05
N GLN A 127 -5.46 3.90 -7.08
CA GLN A 127 -4.72 5.14 -6.98
C GLN A 127 -5.65 6.36 -7.09
N VAL A 128 -5.47 7.29 -6.16
CA VAL A 128 -6.15 8.60 -6.14
C VAL A 128 -5.12 9.69 -5.95
N THR A 129 -5.03 10.62 -6.90
CA THR A 129 -4.11 11.77 -6.84
C THR A 129 -4.90 13.06 -7.00
N GLY A 130 -4.80 13.97 -6.03
CA GLY A 130 -5.43 15.28 -6.12
C GLY A 130 -4.69 16.26 -7.04
N PRO A 131 -5.17 17.51 -7.13
CA PRO A 131 -4.59 18.55 -7.98
C PRO A 131 -3.29 19.11 -7.41
N GLN A 132 -3.05 18.96 -6.12
CA GLN A 132 -1.78 19.24 -5.48
C GLN A 132 -1.02 17.92 -5.34
N VAL A 133 0.29 17.96 -5.54
CA VAL A 133 1.14 16.79 -5.28
C VAL A 133 1.41 16.79 -3.78
N ALA A 134 1.03 15.70 -3.10
CA ALA A 134 1.40 15.43 -1.71
C ALA A 134 2.84 15.87 -1.43
N PHE A 135 3.03 16.74 -0.44
CA PHE A 135 4.36 17.20 -0.10
C PHE A 135 5.00 16.18 0.83
N ASP A 136 6.05 15.55 0.30
CA ASP A 136 6.89 14.63 1.03
C ASP A 136 7.93 15.43 1.82
N ALA A 137 7.66 15.64 3.11
CA ALA A 137 8.53 16.40 4.01
C ALA A 137 9.64 15.54 4.62
N ARG A 138 9.88 14.34 4.07
CA ARG A 138 10.88 13.42 4.59
C ARG A 138 12.26 14.07 4.66
N PRO A 139 12.96 13.95 5.79
CA PRO A 139 14.32 14.45 5.89
C PRO A 139 15.24 13.76 4.86
N PRO A 140 16.32 14.42 4.41
CA PRO A 140 17.24 13.86 3.40
C PRO A 140 17.86 12.51 3.81
N GLY A 141 17.89 12.21 5.11
CA GLY A 141 18.25 10.92 5.67
C GLY A 141 17.02 10.20 6.19
N GLY A 142 16.80 8.96 5.74
CA GLY A 142 15.71 8.11 6.21
C GLY A 142 15.92 6.66 5.79
N ILE A 143 15.17 5.73 6.38
CA ILE A 143 15.28 4.30 6.08
C ILE A 143 15.06 4.06 4.58
N SER A 144 14.17 4.84 3.95
CA SER A 144 13.77 4.75 2.54
C SER A 144 14.84 5.20 1.53
N THR A 145 15.85 5.97 1.93
CA THR A 145 16.87 6.51 1.00
C THR A 145 18.06 5.58 0.79
N SER A 146 18.16 4.49 1.55
CA SER A 146 19.25 3.52 1.43
C SER A 146 19.05 2.50 0.30
N ALA A 147 20.12 2.09 -0.38
CA ALA A 147 20.07 0.99 -1.35
C ALA A 147 19.60 -0.33 -0.70
N LYS A 148 19.92 -0.53 0.59
CA LYS A 148 19.44 -1.64 1.40
C LYS A 148 17.91 -1.68 1.45
N HIS A 149 17.24 -0.54 1.57
CA HIS A 149 15.77 -0.47 1.63
C HIS A 149 15.10 -1.06 0.39
N LYS A 150 15.55 -0.66 -0.80
CA LYS A 150 14.99 -1.18 -2.04
C LYS A 150 15.27 -2.68 -2.20
N LYS A 151 16.48 -3.12 -1.84
CA LYS A 151 16.85 -4.55 -1.84
C LYS A 151 15.92 -5.36 -0.92
N THR A 152 15.73 -4.92 0.32
CA THR A 152 14.81 -5.57 1.27
C THR A 152 13.40 -5.63 0.70
N ARG A 153 12.89 -4.57 0.07
CA ARG A 153 11.57 -4.60 -0.57
C ARG A 153 11.47 -5.56 -1.75
N HIS A 154 12.54 -5.79 -2.52
CA HIS A 154 12.57 -6.84 -3.52
C HIS A 154 12.43 -8.23 -2.87
N GLU A 155 13.16 -8.47 -1.78
CA GLU A 155 13.10 -9.74 -1.03
C GLU A 155 11.70 -9.99 -0.45
N CYS A 156 11.09 -8.99 0.20
CA CYS A 156 9.74 -9.08 0.74
C CYS A 156 8.68 -9.49 -0.31
N VAL A 157 8.79 -8.95 -1.52
CA VAL A 157 7.87 -9.26 -2.62
C VAL A 157 7.90 -10.75 -2.98
N ASP A 158 9.11 -11.31 -3.15
CA ASP A 158 9.26 -12.73 -3.45
C ASP A 158 8.84 -13.60 -2.26
N ASP A 159 9.22 -13.22 -1.04
CA ASP A 159 8.92 -13.99 0.18
C ASP A 159 7.43 -14.03 0.49
N PHE A 160 6.70 -12.92 0.35
CA PHE A 160 5.24 -12.92 0.53
C PHE A 160 4.53 -13.72 -0.56
N LYS A 161 4.98 -13.64 -1.82
CA LYS A 161 4.46 -14.53 -2.88
C LYS A 161 4.69 -16.01 -2.55
N ASN A 162 5.80 -16.34 -1.90
CA ASN A 162 6.08 -17.73 -1.51
C ASN A 162 5.24 -18.17 -0.30
N ILE A 163 5.04 -17.31 0.70
CA ILE A 163 4.15 -17.59 1.84
C ILE A 163 2.71 -17.80 1.37
N LEU A 164 2.21 -16.96 0.46
CA LEU A 164 0.86 -17.10 -0.09
C LEU A 164 0.73 -18.22 -1.14
N GLY A 165 1.85 -18.69 -1.69
CA GLY A 165 1.89 -19.71 -2.76
C GLY A 165 1.61 -19.17 -4.18
N TYR A 166 1.22 -17.90 -4.33
CA TYR A 166 0.96 -17.26 -5.63
C TYR A 166 1.15 -15.74 -5.56
N MET A 167 1.09 -15.07 -6.71
CA MET A 167 1.14 -13.61 -6.80
C MET A 167 -0.29 -13.03 -6.75
N PRO A 168 -0.74 -12.43 -5.62
CA PRO A 168 -2.11 -11.89 -5.52
C PRO A 168 -2.27 -10.52 -6.16
N LEU A 169 -1.18 -9.75 -6.32
CA LEU A 169 -1.24 -8.37 -6.79
C LEU A 169 -1.77 -8.30 -8.23
N LYS A 170 -2.73 -7.41 -8.47
CA LYS A 170 -3.35 -7.19 -9.77
C LYS A 170 -2.98 -5.81 -10.33
N ASN A 171 -2.61 -5.78 -11.60
CA ASN A 171 -2.35 -4.54 -12.32
C ASN A 171 -3.62 -3.70 -12.46
N SER A 172 -3.46 -2.39 -12.32
CA SER A 172 -4.48 -1.37 -12.51
C SER A 172 -3.90 -0.23 -13.34
N ALA A 173 -4.68 0.26 -14.30
CA ALA A 173 -4.44 1.52 -15.00
C ALA A 173 -5.48 2.60 -14.64
N VAL A 174 -6.43 2.27 -13.75
CA VAL A 174 -7.48 3.20 -13.34
C VAL A 174 -6.87 4.19 -12.36
N HIS A 175 -6.96 5.48 -12.65
CA HIS A 175 -6.53 6.54 -11.77
C HIS A 175 -7.68 7.54 -11.55
N PHE A 176 -7.92 7.93 -10.31
CA PHE A 176 -8.85 9.02 -9.99
C PHE A 176 -8.05 10.27 -9.64
N GLY A 177 -8.36 11.39 -10.29
CA GLY A 177 -7.77 12.66 -9.94
C GLY A 177 -8.55 13.85 -10.46
N LEU A 178 -8.50 14.94 -9.71
CA LEU A 178 -8.96 16.24 -10.17
C LEU A 178 -7.82 16.81 -11.02
N GLY A 179 -7.95 16.71 -12.33
CA GLY A 179 -6.86 17.03 -13.24
C GLY A 179 -6.40 18.49 -13.14
N SER A 180 -5.09 18.68 -13.23
CA SER A 180 -4.55 19.54 -14.28
C SER A 180 -3.74 18.65 -15.21
N LYS A 181 -4.28 18.34 -16.38
CA LYS A 181 -3.41 18.02 -17.52
C LYS A 181 -2.62 19.31 -17.78
N GLY A 182 -1.38 19.35 -17.33
CA GLY A 182 -0.37 20.22 -17.91
C GLY A 182 0.06 19.63 -19.25
#